data_AF-A0A6A6IXZ1-F1
#
_entry.id   AF-A0A6A6IXZ1-F1
#
_cell.length_a   1.000
_cell.length_b   1.000
_cell.length_c   1.000
_cell.angle_alpha   90.00
_cell.angle_beta   90.00
_cell.angle_gamma   90.00
#
_symmetry.space_group_name_H-M   'P 1'
#
loop_
_entity.id
_entity.type
_entity.pdbx_description
1 polymer ?
#
loop_
_entity_poly.entity_id
_entity_poly.type
_entity_poly.pdbx_seq_one_letter_code
_entity_poly.pdbx_strand_id
1 'polypeptide(L)'
;MAGAPDPKVVDRLQRTFSGLDDNLNYQDGHGISRGYNTYKNAHKDANAAATTYRDAAEGLQLNRPYDQNNQPIGGLVAGRMFNGTGHRALDPVAGNAADAFNVHTERRESFNNKYKEVLIAKNEYAGHVQQAVQSQKAETRYNRIQQQHQQYGQQQQTRQQPQAQQQPQAINPGDWVWYDQYQKWGRQVQGTWEWA
;
A
#
# COMPACT_ATOMS: atom_id res chain seq x y z
N MET A 1 -32.44 -19.17 -15.18
CA MET A 1 -31.89 -19.25 -16.54
C MET A 1 -31.99 -17.86 -17.12
N ALA A 2 -30.88 -17.16 -17.38
CA ALA A 2 -30.95 -15.91 -18.14
C ALA A 2 -31.43 -16.27 -19.56
N GLY A 3 -32.45 -15.58 -20.07
CA GLY A 3 -32.91 -15.78 -21.44
C GLY A 3 -31.80 -15.41 -22.44
N ALA A 4 -31.88 -15.94 -23.66
CA ALA A 4 -30.95 -15.56 -24.71
C ALA A 4 -30.96 -14.03 -24.92
N PRO A 5 -29.82 -13.37 -25.18
CA PRO A 5 -29.78 -11.93 -25.39
C PRO A 5 -30.67 -11.51 -26.56
N ASP A 6 -31.28 -10.34 -26.49
CA ASP A 6 -32.10 -9.80 -27.59
C ASP A 6 -31.25 -9.71 -28.88
N PRO A 7 -31.64 -10.37 -29.99
CA PRO A 7 -30.88 -10.36 -31.24
C PRO A 7 -30.56 -8.95 -31.77
N LYS A 8 -31.45 -7.97 -31.56
CA LYS A 8 -31.20 -6.57 -31.97
C LYS A 8 -30.10 -5.93 -31.12
N VAL A 9 -30.01 -6.31 -29.84
CA VAL A 9 -28.94 -5.87 -28.94
C VAL A 9 -27.62 -6.55 -29.34
N VAL A 10 -27.66 -7.84 -29.67
CA VAL A 10 -26.48 -8.60 -30.12
C VAL A 10 -25.88 -7.98 -31.38
N ASP A 11 -26.67 -7.79 -32.44
CA ASP A 11 -26.18 -7.20 -33.70
C ASP A 11 -25.60 -5.79 -33.50
N ARG A 12 -26.27 -4.95 -32.70
CA ARG A 12 -25.73 -3.62 -32.35
C ARG A 12 -24.37 -3.75 -31.65
N LEU A 13 -24.26 -4.61 -30.63
CA LEU A 13 -23.02 -4.78 -29.87
C LEU A 13 -21.89 -5.38 -30.71
N GLN A 14 -22.18 -6.32 -31.62
CA GLN A 14 -21.20 -6.90 -32.54
C GLN A 14 -20.65 -5.85 -33.52
N ARG A 15 -21.46 -4.87 -33.95
CA ARG A 15 -21.01 -3.73 -34.77
C ARG A 15 -20.13 -2.76 -34.00
N THR A 16 -20.44 -2.52 -32.72
CA THR A 16 -19.66 -1.60 -31.86
C THR A 16 -18.37 -2.24 -31.34
N PHE A 17 -18.42 -3.52 -30.97
CA PHE A 17 -17.34 -4.26 -30.33
C PHE A 17 -17.01 -5.52 -31.12
N SER A 18 -15.94 -5.46 -31.90
CA SER A 18 -15.43 -6.63 -32.63
C SER A 18 -15.08 -7.79 -31.68
N GLY A 19 -15.38 -9.02 -32.08
CA GLY A 19 -15.01 -10.23 -31.34
C GLY A 19 -16.04 -10.70 -30.33
N LEU A 20 -17.32 -10.42 -30.58
CA LEU A 20 -18.46 -10.98 -29.86
C LEU A 20 -19.12 -12.05 -30.74
N ASP A 21 -19.47 -13.20 -30.17
CA ASP A 21 -20.34 -14.17 -30.84
C ASP A 21 -21.83 -13.83 -30.63
N ASP A 22 -22.72 -14.67 -31.14
CA ASP A 22 -24.19 -14.46 -31.05
C ASP A 22 -24.73 -14.57 -29.62
N ASN A 23 -23.92 -15.12 -28.70
CA ASN A 23 -24.21 -15.23 -27.28
C ASN A 23 -23.46 -14.18 -26.44
N LEU A 24 -22.81 -13.20 -27.09
CA LEU A 24 -21.95 -12.19 -26.47
C LEU A 24 -20.72 -12.77 -25.73
N ASN A 25 -20.29 -13.98 -26.08
CA ASN A 25 -19.01 -14.51 -25.63
C ASN A 25 -17.86 -13.82 -26.36
N TYR A 26 -16.71 -13.76 -25.70
CA TYR A 26 -15.52 -13.12 -26.23
C TYR A 26 -14.77 -14.09 -27.12
N GLN A 27 -14.64 -13.75 -28.40
CA GLN A 27 -13.85 -14.52 -29.35
C GLN A 27 -12.35 -14.26 -29.13
N ASP A 28 -11.56 -15.32 -29.11
CA ASP A 28 -10.12 -15.24 -28.86
C ASP A 28 -9.37 -14.44 -29.93
N GLY A 29 -8.31 -13.75 -29.51
CA GLY A 29 -7.52 -12.88 -30.37
C GLY A 29 -8.10 -11.46 -30.58
N HIS A 30 -9.39 -11.26 -30.30
CA HIS A 30 -10.01 -9.94 -30.42
C HIS A 30 -9.73 -9.02 -29.23
N GLY A 31 -9.96 -7.71 -29.42
CA GLY A 31 -9.67 -6.70 -28.41
C GLY A 31 -10.40 -6.92 -27.08
N ILE A 32 -11.65 -7.37 -27.11
CA ILE A 32 -12.42 -7.65 -25.89
C ILE A 32 -11.89 -8.88 -25.14
N SER A 33 -11.58 -9.99 -25.82
CA SER A 33 -10.93 -11.17 -25.20
C SER A 33 -9.56 -10.81 -24.63
N ARG A 34 -8.74 -10.06 -25.37
CA ARG A 34 -7.44 -9.55 -24.88
C ARG A 34 -7.59 -8.67 -23.64
N GLY A 35 -8.55 -7.74 -23.63
CA GLY A 35 -8.83 -6.89 -22.47
C GLY A 35 -9.28 -7.70 -21.25
N TYR A 36 -10.15 -8.68 -21.46
CA TYR A 36 -10.61 -9.59 -20.42
C TYR A 36 -9.43 -10.37 -19.80
N ASN A 37 -8.63 -11.00 -20.65
CA ASN A 37 -7.46 -11.76 -20.22
C ASN A 37 -6.41 -10.87 -19.52
N THR A 38 -6.26 -9.62 -19.96
CA THR A 38 -5.31 -8.67 -19.38
C THR A 38 -5.63 -8.35 -17.92
N TYR A 39 -6.89 -8.06 -17.57
CA TYR A 39 -7.25 -7.81 -16.17
C TYR A 39 -7.29 -9.10 -15.34
N LYS A 40 -7.67 -10.25 -15.94
CA LYS A 40 -7.65 -11.54 -15.26
C LYS A 40 -6.24 -12.01 -14.92
N ASN A 41 -5.28 -11.80 -15.80
CA ASN A 41 -3.87 -12.10 -15.52
C ASN A 41 -3.33 -11.15 -14.45
N ALA A 42 -3.61 -9.85 -14.54
CA ALA A 42 -3.23 -8.91 -13.48
C ALA A 42 -3.82 -9.30 -12.10
N HIS A 43 -5.04 -9.84 -12.07
CA HIS A 43 -5.62 -10.37 -10.83
C HIS A 43 -4.83 -11.58 -10.28
N LYS A 44 -4.40 -12.50 -11.15
CA LYS A 44 -3.56 -13.64 -10.75
C LYS A 44 -2.23 -13.16 -10.18
N ASP A 45 -1.59 -12.21 -10.87
CA ASP A 45 -0.30 -11.63 -10.45
C ASP A 45 -0.42 -10.92 -9.10
N ALA A 46 -1.47 -10.12 -8.91
CA ALA A 46 -1.76 -9.46 -7.64
C ALA A 46 -1.97 -10.45 -6.49
N ASN A 47 -2.70 -11.55 -6.72
CA ASN A 47 -2.90 -12.58 -5.71
C ASN A 47 -1.59 -13.34 -5.41
N ALA A 48 -0.76 -13.60 -6.41
CA ALA A 48 0.54 -14.24 -6.23
C ALA A 48 1.49 -13.35 -5.39
N ALA A 49 1.53 -12.05 -5.69
CA ALA A 49 2.31 -11.07 -4.93
C ALA A 49 1.79 -10.94 -3.48
N ALA A 50 0.48 -10.92 -3.27
CA ALA A 50 -0.13 -10.95 -1.94
C ALA A 50 0.24 -12.19 -1.12
N THR A 51 0.25 -13.36 -1.76
CA THR A 51 0.66 -14.62 -1.12
C THR A 51 2.14 -14.57 -0.75
N THR A 52 2.99 -14.12 -1.68
CA THR A 52 4.43 -13.94 -1.43
C THR A 52 4.69 -13.03 -0.22
N TYR A 53 3.98 -11.90 -0.14
CA TYR A 53 4.04 -11.02 1.04
C TYR A 53 3.58 -11.73 2.31
N ARG A 54 2.46 -12.46 2.27
CA ARG A 54 1.92 -13.14 3.45
C ARG A 54 2.89 -14.19 3.98
N ASP A 55 3.51 -14.97 3.09
CA ASP A 55 4.44 -16.03 3.44
C ASP A 55 5.74 -15.46 4.01
N ALA A 56 6.28 -14.40 3.39
CA ALA A 56 7.42 -13.67 3.92
C ALA A 56 7.11 -13.05 5.29
N ALA A 57 5.93 -12.46 5.46
CA ALA A 57 5.50 -11.87 6.71
C ALA A 57 5.30 -12.92 7.81
N GLU A 58 4.85 -14.13 7.47
CA GLU A 58 4.72 -15.23 8.43
C GLU A 58 6.10 -15.66 8.97
N GLY A 59 7.11 -15.74 8.10
CA GLY A 59 8.47 -16.11 8.49
C GLY A 59 9.21 -15.04 9.30
N LEU A 60 8.76 -13.78 9.22
CA LEU A 60 9.43 -12.64 9.86
C LEU A 60 8.66 -12.06 11.06
N GLN A 61 7.45 -12.55 11.34
CA GLN A 61 6.67 -12.05 12.47
C GLN A 61 7.36 -12.37 13.80
N LEU A 62 7.26 -11.44 14.75
CA LEU A 62 7.73 -11.65 16.10
C LEU A 62 6.63 -12.26 16.96
N ASN A 63 6.94 -13.38 17.60
CA ASN A 63 6.06 -14.04 18.58
C ASN A 63 6.44 -13.64 20.01
N ARG A 64 5.44 -13.60 20.90
CA ARG A 64 5.66 -13.31 22.33
C ARG A 64 6.14 -14.56 23.08
N PRO A 65 6.93 -14.42 24.15
CA PRO A 65 7.58 -13.18 24.61
C PRO A 65 8.71 -12.76 23.64
N TYR A 66 8.86 -11.44 23.43
CA TYR A 66 9.84 -10.94 22.48
C TYR A 66 11.26 -11.04 23.03
N ASP A 67 12.22 -11.33 22.14
CA ASP A 67 13.65 -11.22 22.44
C ASP A 67 14.00 -9.75 22.74
N GLN A 68 14.64 -9.50 23.87
CA GLN A 68 15.08 -8.16 24.33
C GLN A 68 16.03 -7.47 23.34
N ASN A 69 16.80 -8.24 22.58
CA ASN A 69 17.72 -7.73 21.56
C ASN A 69 17.04 -7.57 20.19
N ASN A 70 15.83 -8.08 20.05
CA ASN A 70 15.07 -8.10 18.80
C ASN A 70 13.63 -7.62 18.98
N GLN A 71 13.50 -6.44 19.59
CA GLN A 71 12.22 -5.84 19.92
C GLN A 71 11.45 -5.40 18.66
N PRO A 72 10.11 -5.42 18.72
CA PRO A 72 9.29 -4.87 17.64
C PRO A 72 9.51 -3.36 17.49
N ILE A 73 9.38 -2.87 16.27
CA ILE A 73 9.44 -1.45 15.95
C ILE A 73 8.12 -1.04 15.32
N GLY A 74 7.55 0.08 15.76
CA GLY A 74 6.27 0.56 15.24
C GLY A 74 5.07 -0.24 15.74
N GLY A 75 3.95 -0.11 15.00
CA GLY A 75 2.69 -0.78 15.28
C GLY A 75 2.48 -2.05 14.45
N LEU A 76 1.30 -2.66 14.61
CA LEU A 76 0.91 -3.83 13.82
C LEU A 76 0.80 -3.47 12.33
N VAL A 77 1.44 -4.27 11.48
CA VAL A 77 1.28 -4.22 10.02
C VAL A 77 0.58 -5.48 9.57
N ALA A 78 -0.58 -5.32 8.93
CA ALA A 78 -1.48 -6.43 8.59
C ALA A 78 -1.80 -7.38 9.77
N GLY A 79 -1.84 -6.84 11.01
CA GLY A 79 -2.10 -7.62 12.23
C GLY A 79 -0.89 -8.31 12.84
N ARG A 80 0.34 -8.04 12.36
CA ARG A 80 1.58 -8.67 12.82
C ARG A 80 2.61 -7.64 13.29
N MET A 81 3.47 -8.04 14.23
CA MET A 81 4.59 -7.24 14.74
C MET A 81 5.89 -7.67 14.07
N PHE A 82 6.76 -6.71 13.74
CA PHE A 82 8.06 -6.97 13.15
C PHE A 82 9.15 -6.14 13.85
N ASN A 83 10.38 -6.63 13.83
CA ASN A 83 11.56 -5.82 14.12
C ASN A 83 11.90 -4.93 12.91
N GLY A 84 12.85 -4.02 13.05
CA GLY A 84 13.23 -3.14 11.94
C GLY A 84 13.87 -3.88 10.75
N THR A 85 14.60 -4.98 10.98
CA THR A 85 15.13 -5.81 9.88
C THR A 85 14.00 -6.46 9.08
N GLY A 86 12.97 -6.96 9.76
CA GLY A 86 11.76 -7.51 9.15
C GLY A 86 10.99 -6.46 8.37
N HIS A 87 10.85 -5.23 8.90
CA HIS A 87 10.26 -4.14 8.14
C HIS A 87 11.01 -3.83 6.85
N ARG A 88 12.36 -3.74 6.89
CA ARG A 88 13.19 -3.50 5.71
C ARG A 88 13.14 -4.65 4.69
N ALA A 89 13.07 -5.90 5.17
CA ALA A 89 12.95 -7.05 4.30
C ALA A 89 11.57 -7.12 3.63
N LEU A 90 10.51 -6.73 4.34
CA LEU A 90 9.13 -6.78 3.86
C LEU A 90 8.73 -5.60 2.99
N ASP A 91 9.36 -4.44 3.11
CA ASP A 91 9.06 -3.24 2.30
C ASP A 91 9.03 -3.53 0.78
N PRO A 92 10.08 -4.07 0.14
CA PRO A 92 10.04 -4.35 -1.29
C PRO A 92 8.99 -5.41 -1.67
N VAL A 93 8.70 -6.37 -0.78
CA VAL A 93 7.69 -7.41 -1.04
C VAL A 93 6.27 -6.84 -0.94
N ALA A 94 6.03 -5.96 0.03
CA ALA A 94 4.79 -5.21 0.17
C ALA A 94 4.59 -4.25 -1.00
N GLY A 95 5.65 -3.59 -1.47
CA GLY A 95 5.64 -2.73 -2.66
C GLY A 95 5.25 -3.49 -3.92
N ASN A 96 5.82 -4.67 -4.15
CA ASN A 96 5.43 -5.52 -5.29
C ASN A 96 3.94 -5.92 -5.23
N ALA A 97 3.40 -6.21 -4.04
CA ALA A 97 1.98 -6.49 -3.88
C ALA A 97 1.12 -5.25 -4.15
N ALA A 98 1.52 -4.08 -3.65
CA ALA A 98 0.86 -2.80 -3.89
C ALA A 98 0.79 -2.48 -5.40
N ASP A 99 1.93 -2.53 -6.10
CA ASP A 99 2.01 -2.26 -7.53
C ASP A 99 1.16 -3.23 -8.35
N ALA A 100 1.18 -4.52 -8.01
CA ALA A 100 0.36 -5.52 -8.70
C ALA A 100 -1.14 -5.27 -8.52
N PHE A 101 -1.59 -4.84 -7.33
CA PHE A 101 -2.99 -4.46 -7.11
C PHE A 101 -3.35 -3.15 -7.82
N ASN A 102 -2.45 -2.15 -7.87
CA ASN A 102 -2.66 -0.91 -8.64
C ASN A 102 -2.95 -1.27 -10.12
N VAL A 103 -2.09 -2.11 -10.73
CA VAL A 103 -2.25 -2.57 -12.12
C VAL A 103 -3.54 -3.39 -12.32
N HIS A 104 -3.90 -4.27 -11.38
CA HIS A 104 -5.16 -5.02 -11.46
C HIS A 104 -6.38 -4.10 -11.42
N THR A 105 -6.44 -3.15 -10.48
CA THR A 105 -7.56 -2.21 -10.37
C THR A 105 -7.70 -1.41 -11.66
N GLU A 106 -6.62 -0.79 -12.14
CA GLU A 106 -6.62 0.02 -13.37
C GLU A 106 -7.17 -0.77 -14.58
N ARG A 107 -6.64 -1.99 -14.79
CA ARG A 107 -7.05 -2.83 -15.92
C ARG A 107 -8.50 -3.28 -15.82
N ARG A 108 -8.97 -3.60 -14.60
CA ARG A 108 -10.36 -4.00 -14.35
C ARG A 108 -11.32 -2.84 -14.61
N GLU A 109 -11.01 -1.66 -14.10
CA GLU A 109 -11.83 -0.46 -14.32
C GLU A 109 -11.86 -0.07 -15.79
N SER A 110 -10.70 -0.11 -16.47
CA SER A 110 -10.60 0.12 -17.91
C SER A 110 -11.48 -0.85 -18.70
N PHE A 111 -11.43 -2.15 -18.38
CA PHE A 111 -12.30 -3.15 -19.00
C PHE A 111 -13.80 -2.87 -18.74
N ASN A 112 -14.16 -2.64 -17.47
CA ASN A 112 -15.55 -2.37 -17.08
C ASN A 112 -16.11 -1.12 -17.76
N ASN A 113 -15.32 -0.05 -17.87
CA ASN A 113 -15.74 1.20 -18.49
C ASN A 113 -15.88 1.03 -20.00
N LYS A 114 -14.90 0.39 -20.65
CA LYS A 114 -14.89 0.19 -22.11
C LYS A 114 -16.00 -0.75 -22.58
N TYR A 115 -16.29 -1.81 -21.85
CA TYR A 115 -17.24 -2.86 -22.24
C TYR A 115 -18.52 -2.87 -21.41
N LYS A 116 -18.86 -1.74 -20.78
CA LYS A 116 -20.05 -1.58 -19.92
C LYS A 116 -21.33 -2.09 -20.59
N GLU A 117 -21.58 -1.70 -21.84
CA GLU A 117 -22.81 -2.10 -22.55
C GLU A 117 -22.89 -3.61 -22.77
N VAL A 118 -21.76 -4.24 -23.09
CA VAL A 118 -21.67 -5.71 -23.23
C VAL A 118 -21.96 -6.37 -21.88
N LEU A 119 -21.36 -5.87 -20.80
CA LEU A 119 -21.58 -6.41 -19.46
C LEU A 119 -23.04 -6.23 -18.98
N ILE A 120 -23.70 -5.14 -19.36
CA ILE A 120 -25.13 -4.92 -19.08
C ILE A 120 -25.97 -5.93 -19.86
N ALA A 121 -25.70 -6.11 -21.16
CA ALA A 121 -26.44 -7.06 -22.00
C ALA A 121 -26.25 -8.52 -21.53
N LYS A 122 -25.09 -8.85 -20.95
CA LYS A 122 -24.82 -10.14 -20.31
C LYS A 122 -25.38 -10.27 -18.88
N ASN A 123 -25.98 -9.21 -18.33
CA ASN A 123 -26.41 -9.13 -16.93
C ASN A 123 -25.26 -9.40 -15.91
N GLU A 124 -24.04 -9.03 -16.26
CA GLU A 124 -22.82 -9.24 -15.46
C GLU A 124 -22.28 -7.94 -14.84
N TYR A 125 -22.76 -6.78 -15.28
CA TYR A 125 -22.20 -5.47 -14.91
C TYR A 125 -22.17 -5.22 -13.39
N ALA A 126 -23.24 -5.57 -12.67
CA ALA A 126 -23.29 -5.39 -11.22
C ALA A 126 -22.19 -6.18 -10.48
N GLY A 127 -21.96 -7.43 -10.89
CA GLY A 127 -20.88 -8.26 -10.33
C GLY A 127 -19.50 -7.70 -10.65
N HIS A 128 -19.32 -7.16 -11.87
CA HIS A 128 -18.09 -6.50 -12.28
C HIS A 128 -17.77 -5.23 -11.47
N VAL A 129 -18.80 -4.43 -11.15
CA VAL A 129 -18.67 -3.25 -10.28
C VAL A 129 -18.27 -3.65 -8.86
N GLN A 130 -18.93 -4.66 -8.28
CA GLN A 130 -18.57 -5.16 -6.94
C GLN A 130 -17.11 -5.64 -6.89
N GLN A 131 -16.67 -6.37 -7.90
CA GLN A 131 -15.29 -6.86 -7.98
C GLN A 131 -14.28 -5.72 -8.15
N ALA A 132 -14.62 -4.61 -8.80
CA ALA A 132 -13.76 -3.42 -8.90
C ALA A 132 -13.62 -2.72 -7.53
N VAL A 133 -14.71 -2.61 -6.77
CA VAL A 133 -14.64 -2.11 -5.38
C VAL A 133 -13.72 -2.99 -4.52
N GLN A 134 -13.75 -4.31 -4.71
CA GLN A 134 -12.85 -5.21 -3.97
C GLN A 134 -11.39 -5.06 -4.40
N SER A 135 -11.10 -4.80 -5.68
CA SER A 135 -9.72 -4.53 -6.13
C SER A 135 -9.20 -3.23 -5.53
N GLN A 136 -9.98 -2.15 -5.54
CA GLN A 136 -9.64 -0.87 -4.91
C GLN A 136 -9.37 -1.00 -3.40
N LYS A 137 -10.17 -1.80 -2.69
CA LYS A 137 -9.94 -2.07 -1.26
C LYS A 137 -8.63 -2.81 -1.03
N ALA A 138 -8.32 -3.79 -1.86
CA ALA A 138 -7.06 -4.54 -1.77
C ALA A 138 -5.85 -3.66 -2.10
N GLU A 139 -5.95 -2.85 -3.14
CA GLU A 139 -4.98 -1.83 -3.52
C GLU A 139 -4.67 -0.87 -2.37
N THR A 140 -5.71 -0.21 -1.83
CA THR A 140 -5.59 0.70 -0.68
C THR A 140 -4.93 0.03 0.51
N ARG A 141 -5.28 -1.24 0.77
CA ARG A 141 -4.70 -2.03 1.86
C ARG A 141 -3.20 -2.26 1.64
N TYR A 142 -2.77 -2.69 0.46
CA TYR A 142 -1.36 -3.00 0.22
C TYR A 142 -0.49 -1.75 0.11
N ASN A 143 -1.01 -0.66 -0.47
CA ASN A 143 -0.37 0.66 -0.42
C ASN A 143 -0.11 1.10 1.03
N ARG A 144 -1.09 0.92 1.92
CA ARG A 144 -0.92 1.22 3.35
C ARG A 144 0.11 0.31 4.02
N ILE A 145 0.08 -0.99 3.73
CA ILE A 145 1.03 -1.96 4.29
C ILE A 145 2.48 -1.58 3.91
N GLN A 146 2.71 -1.25 2.64
CA GLN A 146 4.02 -0.80 2.17
C GLN A 146 4.47 0.46 2.91
N GLN A 147 3.62 1.50 2.99
CA GLN A 147 3.92 2.73 3.70
C GLN A 147 4.29 2.48 5.18
N GLN A 148 3.59 1.57 5.85
CA GLN A 148 3.93 1.21 7.24
C GLN A 148 5.30 0.52 7.33
N HIS A 149 5.64 -0.40 6.41
CA HIS A 149 6.97 -1.01 6.38
C HIS A 149 8.08 0.01 6.13
N GLN A 150 7.87 0.97 5.22
CA GLN A 150 8.82 2.06 4.97
C GLN A 150 9.02 2.92 6.21
N GLN A 151 7.92 3.39 6.82
CA GLN A 151 7.96 4.23 8.00
C GLN A 151 8.68 3.54 9.17
N TYR A 152 8.36 2.29 9.47
CA TYR A 152 8.94 1.56 10.60
C TYR A 152 10.36 1.05 10.31
N GLY A 153 10.69 0.77 9.04
CA GLY A 153 12.07 0.46 8.61
C GLY A 153 13.03 1.63 8.81
N GLN A 154 12.57 2.87 8.57
CA GLN A 154 13.36 4.09 8.78
C GLN A 154 13.54 4.42 10.26
N GLN A 155 12.56 4.13 11.13
CA GLN A 155 12.68 4.35 12.57
C GLN A 155 13.83 3.56 13.23
N GLN A 156 14.24 2.43 12.65
CA GLN A 156 15.42 1.71 13.11
C GLN A 156 16.72 2.45 12.76
N GLN A 157 16.79 3.09 11.59
CA GLN A 157 17.98 3.84 11.16
C GLN A 157 18.20 5.07 12.06
N THR A 158 17.14 5.78 12.44
CA THR A 158 17.27 6.96 13.34
C THR A 158 17.64 6.58 14.77
N ARG A 159 17.28 5.39 15.25
CA ARG A 159 17.77 4.87 16.55
C ARG A 159 19.22 4.40 16.53
N GLN A 160 19.78 4.09 15.35
CA GLN A 160 21.15 3.59 15.20
C GLN A 160 22.15 4.66 14.76
N GLN A 161 21.72 5.87 14.38
CA GLN A 161 22.64 7.00 14.33
C GLN A 161 23.02 7.34 15.78
N PRO A 162 24.31 7.25 16.17
CA PRO A 162 24.75 7.93 17.36
C PRO A 162 24.37 9.40 17.17
N GLN A 163 23.83 10.04 18.22
CA GLN A 163 23.93 11.49 18.30
C GLN A 163 25.40 11.81 18.06
N ALA A 164 25.74 12.27 16.86
CA ALA A 164 27.01 12.90 16.62
C ALA A 164 27.03 14.01 17.66
N GLN A 165 27.89 13.82 18.67
CA GLN A 165 28.13 14.81 19.70
C GLN A 165 28.29 16.12 18.95
N GLN A 166 27.32 17.02 19.14
CA GLN A 166 27.55 18.43 18.88
C GLN A 166 28.67 18.78 19.85
N GLN A 167 29.92 18.60 19.40
CA GLN A 167 31.05 19.22 20.05
C GLN A 167 30.69 20.70 20.11
N PRO A 168 30.65 21.32 21.30
CA PRO A 168 30.53 22.76 21.36
C PRO A 168 31.67 23.31 20.49
N GLN A 169 31.30 24.07 19.45
CA GLN A 169 32.28 24.73 18.61
C GLN A 169 33.21 25.51 19.54
N ALA A 170 34.51 25.25 19.43
CA ALA A 170 35.50 26.04 20.13
C ALA A 170 35.26 27.50 19.79
N ILE A 171 34.91 28.29 20.80
CA ILE A 171 34.76 29.73 20.69
C ILE A 171 36.14 30.24 20.27
N ASN A 172 36.26 30.73 19.04
CA ASN A 172 37.43 31.49 18.63
C ASN A 172 37.56 32.70 19.56
N PRO A 173 38.74 32.96 20.17
CA PRO A 173 38.91 34.08 21.10
C PRO A 173 38.93 35.47 20.42
N GLY A 174 38.20 35.64 19.31
CA GLY A 174 38.19 36.86 18.49
C GLY A 174 36.87 37.61 18.41
N ASP A 175 35.72 36.99 18.72
CA ASP A 175 34.41 37.61 18.47
C ASP A 175 33.78 38.16 19.77
N TRP A 176 34.25 39.33 20.18
CA TRP A 176 33.46 40.21 21.03
C TRP A 176 32.48 40.99 20.16
N VAL A 177 31.22 40.56 20.11
CA VAL A 177 30.12 41.42 19.67
C VAL A 177 29.05 41.41 20.75
N TRP A 178 28.85 42.60 21.31
CA TRP A 178 27.85 42.97 22.29
C TRP A 178 26.44 42.53 21.87
N TYR A 179 25.70 41.90 22.79
CA TYR A 179 24.29 42.20 22.99
C TYR A 179 23.92 41.98 24.46
N ASP A 180 23.67 43.10 25.14
CA ASP A 180 22.81 43.20 26.31
C ASP A 180 21.45 42.55 26.00
N GLN A 181 20.99 41.61 26.83
CA GLN A 181 19.72 41.75 27.56
C GLN A 181 19.35 40.47 28.35
N TYR A 182 18.99 40.69 29.62
CA TYR A 182 18.34 39.79 30.57
C TYR A 182 19.23 38.82 31.38
N GLN A 183 19.90 39.37 32.40
CA GLN A 183 20.01 38.68 33.69
C GLN A 183 19.00 39.26 34.68
N LYS A 184 17.94 38.49 34.99
CA LYS A 184 17.23 38.57 36.28
C LYS A 184 17.28 37.20 36.95
N TRP A 185 18.31 37.06 37.78
CA TRP A 185 18.34 36.39 39.09
C TRP A 185 17.33 35.25 39.36
N GLY A 186 17.87 34.03 39.42
CA GLY A 186 17.34 32.93 40.21
C GLY A 186 18.51 32.11 40.76
N ARG A 187 18.94 32.39 42.01
CA ARG A 187 19.92 31.60 42.75
C ARG A 187 19.20 30.56 43.60
N GLN A 188 19.63 29.32 43.52
CA GLN A 188 19.19 28.22 44.37
C GLN A 188 19.93 28.28 45.71
N VAL A 189 19.21 28.33 46.83
CA VAL A 189 19.76 27.96 48.15
C VAL A 189 18.67 27.31 49.02
N GLN A 190 18.94 26.05 49.40
CA GLN A 190 18.42 25.30 50.57
C GLN A 190 16.91 25.07 50.73
N GLY A 191 16.47 23.88 50.30
CA GLY A 191 15.69 22.94 51.10
C GLY A 191 14.40 23.42 51.79
N THR A 192 13.31 23.54 51.04
CA THR A 192 11.96 22.98 51.29
C THR A 192 11.06 23.36 50.11
N TRP A 193 10.13 22.49 49.73
CA TRP A 193 9.14 22.72 48.68
C TRP A 193 7.88 23.34 49.29
N GLU A 194 7.40 24.46 48.75
CA GLU A 194 6.00 24.90 48.92
C GLU A 194 5.44 25.36 47.57
N TRP A 195 4.18 24.98 47.32
CA TRP A 195 3.44 25.21 46.08
C TRP A 195 2.82 26.60 46.03
N ALA A 196 2.76 27.17 44.82
CA ALA A 196 1.65 28.00 44.37
C ALA A 196 1.26 27.55 42.95
#